data_AF-A0A0X3RSY7-F1
#
_entry.id   AF-A0A0X3RSY7-F1
#
_cell.length_a   1.000
_cell.length_b   1.000
_cell.length_c   1.000
_cell.angle_alpha   90.00
_cell.angle_beta   90.00
_cell.angle_gamma   90.00
#
_symmetry.space_group_name_H-M   'P 1'
#
loop_
_entity.id
_entity.type
_entity.pdbx_description
1 polymer ?
#
loop_
_entity_poly.entity_id
_entity_poly.type
_entity_poly.pdbx_seq_one_letter_code
_entity_poly.pdbx_strand_id
1 'polypeptide(L)'
;MLPRSLELAVTWCDVTLDFTEAVITQDTLRIDVAMTGKSLTLITRPGVEVDVDGLTLVHCKLRHRRTQTPPDAPTTLRVELVGQKAHGKVVVRPPRRTFGQWLLRRPASSG
;
A
#
# COMPACT_ATOMS: atom_id res chain seq x y z
N MET A 1 -8.15 -15.21 1.42
CA MET A 1 -8.90 -14.56 2.52
C MET A 1 -7.91 -13.73 3.33
N LEU A 2 -8.27 -12.53 3.75
CA LEU A 2 -7.42 -11.67 4.57
C LEU A 2 -7.72 -11.85 6.07
N PRO A 3 -6.70 -11.81 6.95
CA PRO A 3 -6.92 -11.80 8.40
C PRO A 3 -7.39 -10.41 8.87
N ARG A 4 -8.06 -10.33 10.03
CA ARG A 4 -8.45 -9.05 10.68
C ARG A 4 -7.26 -8.19 11.10
N SER A 5 -6.23 -8.83 11.61
CA SER A 5 -4.99 -8.19 12.05
C SER A 5 -3.76 -8.96 11.57
N LEU A 6 -2.66 -8.24 11.37
CA LEU A 6 -1.35 -8.79 11.06
C LEU A 6 -0.29 -8.04 11.87
N GLU A 7 0.57 -8.77 12.57
CA GLU A 7 1.71 -8.19 13.27
C GLU A 7 2.97 -8.28 12.39
N LEU A 8 3.71 -7.18 12.30
CA LEU A 8 4.94 -7.07 11.52
C LEU A 8 6.11 -6.60 12.40
N ALA A 9 6.73 -7.54 13.10
CA ALA A 9 7.91 -7.32 13.92
C ALA A 9 9.18 -7.79 13.20
N VAL A 10 9.86 -6.90 12.46
CA VAL A 10 11.08 -7.26 11.71
C VAL A 10 12.17 -6.20 11.82
N THR A 11 13.42 -6.65 11.79
CA THR A 11 14.59 -5.77 11.90
C THR A 11 15.52 -6.02 10.71
N TRP A 12 15.91 -4.95 10.02
CA TRP A 12 16.82 -4.95 8.87
C TRP A 12 16.37 -5.78 7.66
N CYS A 13 15.06 -5.99 7.49
CA CYS A 13 14.47 -6.72 6.36
C CYS A 13 13.59 -5.81 5.48
N ASP A 14 13.70 -5.99 4.16
CA ASP A 14 12.74 -5.41 3.22
C ASP A 14 11.46 -6.27 3.21
N VAL A 15 10.31 -5.63 3.38
CA VAL A 15 9.01 -6.30 3.38
C VAL A 15 8.16 -5.75 2.25
N THR A 16 7.55 -6.67 1.48
CA THR A 16 6.54 -6.33 0.48
C THR A 16 5.26 -7.07 0.81
N LEU A 17 4.17 -6.33 0.96
CA LEU A 17 2.82 -6.86 1.08
C LEU A 17 2.06 -6.55 -0.20
N ASP A 18 1.59 -7.59 -0.87
CA ASP A 18 0.88 -7.47 -2.14
C ASP A 18 -0.62 -7.73 -1.96
N PHE A 19 -1.42 -6.67 -2.13
CA PHE A 19 -2.87 -6.70 -2.05
C PHE A 19 -3.54 -6.73 -3.42
N THR A 20 -2.79 -6.97 -4.50
CA THR A 20 -3.32 -7.02 -5.86
C THR A 20 -4.37 -8.11 -6.03
N GLU A 21 -4.15 -9.27 -5.43
CA GLU A 21 -5.05 -10.45 -5.51
C GLU A 21 -5.76 -10.73 -4.18
N ALA A 22 -5.81 -9.73 -3.30
CA ALA A 22 -6.43 -9.88 -1.99
C ALA A 22 -7.93 -10.21 -2.11
N VAL A 23 -8.31 -11.37 -1.57
CA VAL A 23 -9.71 -11.76 -1.39
C VAL A 23 -10.24 -11.06 -0.14
N ILE A 24 -11.04 -10.02 -0.38
CA ILE A 24 -11.64 -9.15 0.63
C ILE A 24 -12.82 -9.88 1.25
N THR A 25 -12.63 -10.37 2.48
CA THR A 25 -13.69 -10.96 3.31
C THR A 25 -14.20 -9.97 4.37
N GLN A 26 -13.54 -8.84 4.50
CA GLN A 26 -13.80 -7.78 5.47
C GLN A 26 -13.31 -6.47 4.86
N ASP A 27 -13.85 -5.35 5.33
CA ASP A 27 -13.53 -4.02 4.84
C ASP A 27 -12.22 -3.44 5.38
N THR A 28 -11.71 -3.95 6.50
CA THR A 28 -10.54 -3.39 7.19
C THR A 28 -9.51 -4.45 7.55
N LEU A 29 -8.24 -4.20 7.24
CA LEU A 29 -7.07 -4.96 7.70
C LEU A 29 -6.20 -4.04 8.56
N ARG A 30 -6.01 -4.39 9.83
CA ARG A 30 -5.06 -3.71 10.70
C ARG A 30 -3.69 -4.36 10.63
N ILE A 31 -2.64 -3.56 10.51
CA ILE A 31 -1.25 -4.03 10.53
C ILE A 31 -0.49 -3.31 11.64
N ASP A 32 -0.18 -4.04 12.71
CA ASP A 32 0.64 -3.58 13.82
C ASP A 32 2.13 -3.67 13.41
N VAL A 33 2.74 -2.53 13.13
CA VAL A 33 4.10 -2.40 12.59
C VAL A 33 5.08 -2.14 13.72
N ALA A 34 6.09 -3.01 13.85
CA ALA A 34 7.26 -2.83 14.68
C ALA A 34 8.51 -3.10 13.82
N MET A 35 8.86 -2.14 12.97
CA MET A 35 9.88 -2.33 11.95
C MET A 35 11.06 -1.37 12.08
N THR A 36 12.28 -1.89 12.04
CA THR A 36 13.51 -1.10 12.05
C THR A 36 14.37 -1.39 10.81
N GLY A 37 14.85 -0.35 10.14
CA GLY A 37 15.67 -0.46 8.94
C GLY A 37 14.86 -0.82 7.69
N LYS A 38 15.51 -0.76 6.52
CA LYS A 38 14.97 -1.18 5.21
C LYS A 38 13.58 -0.61 4.86
N SER A 39 12.93 -1.17 3.84
CA SER A 39 11.69 -0.64 3.26
C SER A 39 10.48 -1.49 3.61
N LEU A 40 9.35 -0.85 3.90
CA LEU A 40 8.02 -1.45 3.85
C LEU A 40 7.36 -1.02 2.54
N THR A 41 6.96 -1.96 1.70
CA THR A 41 6.25 -1.70 0.44
C THR A 41 4.87 -2.34 0.46
N LEU A 42 3.84 -1.53 0.21
CA LEU A 42 2.47 -1.98 -0.02
C LEU A 42 2.15 -1.82 -1.51
N ILE A 43 1.76 -2.93 -2.14
CA ILE A 43 1.25 -2.94 -3.52
C ILE A 43 -0.26 -3.02 -3.44
N THR A 44 -0.95 -2.02 -3.98
CA THR A 44 -2.40 -1.89 -3.87
C THR A 44 -3.09 -1.81 -5.23
N ARG A 45 -4.27 -2.41 -5.33
CA ARG A 45 -5.17 -2.23 -6.48
C ARG A 45 -6.15 -1.06 -6.22
N PRO A 46 -6.84 -0.53 -7.25
CA PRO A 46 -7.93 0.44 -7.03
C PRO A 46 -8.95 -0.09 -6.02
N GLY A 47 -9.47 0.81 -5.18
CA GLY A 47 -10.38 0.48 -4.06
C GLY A 47 -9.68 0.00 -2.79
N VAL A 48 -8.35 -0.14 -2.77
CA VAL A 48 -7.58 -0.36 -1.54
C VAL A 48 -7.00 0.96 -1.06
N GLU A 49 -7.43 1.40 0.12
CA GLU A 49 -6.93 2.60 0.78
C GLU A 49 -5.91 2.20 1.85
N VAL A 50 -4.81 2.96 1.96
CA VAL A 50 -3.82 2.75 3.01
C VAL A 50 -3.83 3.95 3.93
N ASP A 51 -4.29 3.73 5.15
CA ASP A 51 -4.24 4.67 6.25
C ASP A 51 -2.92 4.50 6.99
N VAL A 52 -2.23 5.62 7.21
CA VAL A 52 -0.92 5.69 7.87
C VAL A 52 -0.94 6.63 9.08
N ASP A 53 -2.10 7.16 9.45
CA ASP A 53 -2.23 8.17 10.50
C ASP A 53 -1.84 7.61 11.88
N GLY A 54 -2.05 6.31 12.09
CA GLY A 54 -1.61 5.59 13.30
C GLY A 54 -0.15 5.14 13.29
N LEU A 55 0.61 5.37 12.21
CA LEU A 55 1.98 4.90 12.06
C LEU A 55 3.01 5.98 12.42
N THR A 56 3.76 5.74 13.48
CA THR A 56 4.89 6.60 13.88
C THR A 56 6.08 6.36 12.96
N LEU A 57 6.54 7.41 12.28
CA LEU A 57 7.69 7.37 11.37
C LEU A 57 8.92 8.02 12.00
N VAL A 58 9.96 7.23 12.28
CA VAL A 58 11.22 7.69 12.89
C VAL A 58 12.35 7.64 11.86
N HIS A 59 12.86 8.79 11.42
CA HIS A 59 13.86 8.87 10.32
C HIS A 59 13.44 8.11 9.05
N CYS A 60 12.15 8.11 8.73
CA CYS A 60 11.56 7.41 7.60
C CYS A 60 10.97 8.36 6.57
N LYS A 61 10.98 7.95 5.30
CA LYS A 61 10.25 8.65 4.23
C LYS A 61 8.98 7.89 3.87
N LEU A 62 7.84 8.58 3.87
CA LEU A 62 6.60 8.06 3.29
C LEU A 62 6.53 8.43 1.81
N ARG A 63 6.27 7.44 0.95
CA ARG A 63 6.00 7.64 -0.48
C ARG A 63 4.67 7.01 -0.82
N HIS A 64 3.64 7.83 -0.92
CA HIS A 64 2.31 7.39 -1.32
C HIS A 64 2.08 7.73 -2.80
N ARG A 65 2.34 6.77 -3.69
CA ARG A 65 2.08 6.93 -5.13
C ARG A 65 0.62 6.59 -5.38
N ARG A 66 -0.25 7.60 -5.28
CA ARG A 66 -1.69 7.45 -5.54
C ARG A 66 -1.93 6.96 -6.97
N THR A 67 -2.74 5.92 -7.09
CA THR A 67 -3.49 5.66 -8.33
C THR A 67 -4.50 6.79 -8.50
N GLN A 68 -4.76 7.21 -9.75
CA GLN A 68 -5.89 8.07 -10.08
C GLN A 68 -7.18 7.28 -9.80
N THR A 69 -7.56 7.20 -8.54
CA THR A 69 -8.86 6.70 -8.10
C THR A 69 -9.81 7.90 -8.16
N PRO A 70 -10.94 7.82 -8.88
CA PRO A 70 -11.97 8.84 -8.81
C PRO A 70 -12.30 9.16 -7.35
N PRO A 71 -12.51 10.43 -6.97
CA PRO A 71 -12.84 10.79 -5.58
C PRO A 71 -14.01 10.00 -4.98
N ASP A 72 -14.94 9.56 -5.83
CA ASP A 72 -16.15 8.79 -5.46
C ASP A 72 -16.02 7.26 -5.60
N ALA A 73 -14.83 6.72 -5.90
CA ALA A 73 -14.72 5.28 -6.01
C ALA A 73 -14.82 4.62 -4.63
N PRO A 74 -15.66 3.58 -4.46
CA PRO A 74 -15.86 2.95 -3.17
C PRO A 74 -14.58 2.26 -2.68
N THR A 75 -14.16 2.60 -1.46
CA THR A 75 -13.10 1.89 -0.74
C THR A 75 -13.61 0.49 -0.39
N THR A 76 -13.00 -0.53 -0.98
CA THR A 76 -13.34 -1.94 -0.78
C THR A 76 -12.53 -2.57 0.35
N LEU A 77 -11.32 -2.04 0.60
CA LEU A 77 -10.44 -2.47 1.70
C LEU A 77 -9.67 -1.25 2.24
N ARG A 78 -9.72 -1.04 3.54
CA ARG A 78 -8.87 -0.12 4.28
C ARG A 78 -7.75 -0.91 4.95
N VAL A 79 -6.50 -0.57 4.65
CA VAL A 79 -5.32 -1.11 5.32
C VAL A 79 -4.83 -0.07 6.31
N GLU A 80 -5.01 -0.34 7.60
CA GLU A 80 -4.61 0.56 8.68
C GLU A 80 -3.22 0.18 9.17
N LEU A 81 -2.23 1.06 8.97
CA LEU A 81 -0.91 0.89 9.54
C LEU A 81 -0.83 1.62 10.88
N VAL A 82 -0.41 0.89 11.91
CA VAL A 82 -0.27 1.40 13.26
C VAL A 82 1.06 0.98 13.88
N GLY A 83 1.50 1.65 14.94
CA GLY A 83 2.74 1.34 15.62
C GLY A 83 3.91 2.20 15.12
N GLN A 84 5.07 1.60 14.85
CA GLN A 84 6.29 2.33 14.53
C GLN A 84 7.08 1.71 13.37
N LYS A 85 7.53 2.59 12.47
CA LYS A 85 8.57 2.33 11.48
C LYS A 85 9.77 3.25 11.72
N ALA A 86 10.95 2.67 11.96
CA ALA A 86 12.21 3.37 12.10
C ALA A 86 13.16 3.10 10.92
N HIS A 87 13.83 4.15 10.44
CA HIS A 87 14.77 4.17 9.31
C HIS A 87 14.23 3.68 7.95
N GLY A 88 14.74 4.19 6.83
CA GLY A 88 14.34 3.73 5.49
C GLY A 88 13.04 4.37 4.99
N LYS A 89 12.11 3.59 4.44
CA LYS A 89 10.92 4.12 3.77
C LYS A 89 9.68 3.25 3.85
N VAL A 90 8.52 3.90 3.82
CA VAL A 90 7.22 3.27 3.57
C VAL A 90 6.79 3.67 2.16
N VAL A 91 6.48 2.70 1.31
CA VAL A 91 6.09 2.92 -0.08
C VAL A 91 4.72 2.31 -0.32
N VAL A 92 3.74 3.13 -0.66
CA VAL A 92 2.44 2.66 -1.16
C VAL A 92 2.39 2.93 -2.65
N ARG A 93 2.12 1.91 -3.47
CA ARG A 93 2.08 2.06 -4.92
C ARG A 93 1.11 1.08 -5.59
N PRO A 94 0.61 1.40 -6.79
CA PRO A 94 0.00 0.40 -7.64
C PRO A 94 0.97 -0.69 -8.09
N PRO A 95 0.44 -1.85 -8.55
CA PRO A 95 1.24 -2.86 -9.24
C PRO A 95 1.99 -2.22 -10.42
N ARG A 96 3.19 -2.74 -10.73
CA ARG A 96 3.95 -2.23 -11.87
C ARG A 96 3.18 -2.61 -13.13
N ARG A 97 2.88 -1.63 -13.98
CA ARG A 97 2.25 -1.91 -15.28
C ARG A 97 3.19 -2.79 -16.10
N THR A 98 2.61 -3.79 -16.77
CA THR A 98 3.34 -4.59 -17.76
C THR A 98 3.51 -3.79 -19.05
N PHE A 99 4.48 -4.17 -19.87
CA PHE A 99 4.76 -3.52 -21.17
C PHE A 99 3.51 -3.43 -22.07
N GLY A 100 2.65 -4.44 -22.06
CA GLY A 100 1.37 -4.43 -22.79
C GLY A 100 0.36 -3.39 -22.29
N GLN A 101 0.26 -3.18 -20.97
CA GLN A 101 -0.59 -2.12 -20.41
C GLN A 101 -0.07 -0.72 -20.73
N TRP A 102 1.23 -0.58 -21.00
CA TRP A 102 1.83 0.66 -21.48
C TRP A 102 1.48 0.93 -22.95
N LEU A 103 1.56 -0.09 -23.81
CA LEU A 103 1.25 0.00 -25.25
C LEU A 103 -0.22 0.29 -25.56
N LEU A 104 -1.16 -0.20 -24.74
CA LEU A 104 -2.60 -0.05 -25.02
C LEU A 104 -3.16 1.34 -24.71
N ARG A 105 -2.38 2.26 -24.15
CA ARG A 105 -2.83 3.62 -23.90
C ARG A 105 -2.60 4.47 -25.16
N ARG A 106 -3.61 4.56 -26.02
CA ARG A 106 -3.66 5.62 -27.04
C ARG A 106 -3.55 6.98 -26.32
N PRO A 107 -2.72 7.92 -26.80
CA PRO A 107 -2.76 9.28 -26.29
C PRO A 107 -4.18 9.81 -26.49
N ALA A 108 -4.75 10.44 -25.46
CA ALA A 108 -5.98 11.18 -25.61
C ALA A 108 -5.74 12.24 -26.68
N SER A 109 -6.39 12.09 -27.82
CA SER A 109 -6.48 13.15 -28.82
C SER A 109 -7.21 14.32 -28.17
N SER A 110 -6.48 15.38 -27.84
CA SER A 110 -7.07 16.68 -27.57
C SER A 110 -7.74 17.14 -28.87
N GLY A 111 -9.07 17.13 -28.88
CA GLY A 111 -9.90 17.81 -29.87
C GLY A 111 -10.40 19.12 -29.28
#